data_AF-B2RHQ4-F1
#
_entry.id   AF-B2RHQ4-F1
#
_cell.length_a   1.000
_cell.length_b   1.000
_cell.length_c   1.000
_cell.angle_alpha   90.00
_cell.angle_beta   90.00
_cell.angle_gamma   90.00
#
_symmetry.space_group_name_H-M   'P 1'
#
loop_
_entity.id
_entity.type
_entity.pdbx_description
1 polymer ?
#
loop_
_entity_poly.entity_id
_entity_poly.type
_entity_poly.pdbx_seq_one_letter_code
_entity_poly.pdbx_strand_id
1 'polypeptide(L)'
;MEKPYVLGVDVGGTNTVFGVVDARGNLVISSSIKTGAHNDLNDYIKDLTAGINQLIEQVGGKEKIKGIGVGAPNGNYYTGSIEFAPNLPWKQTKIPFAQMLTDSLGIPTTLTNDANAAAIGEMTYGAARGMKDFIVITLGTGVGSGIVVNGSLVYGHDGFAGELGHMIVRRNGRMCGCGRQGCLETYTSATGVARTAREYLDIRSDKSLLRNIQPDLIREFDIKKWHNTLVISVFYFPHSVFQALILLSDGFLSTSETQ
;
A
#
# COMPACT_ATOMS: atom_id res chain seq x y z
N MET A 1 24.05 9.07 -23.24
CA MET A 1 24.54 8.92 -21.86
C MET A 1 23.64 7.91 -21.16
N GLU A 2 24.20 6.96 -20.45
CA GLU A 2 23.44 6.01 -19.66
C GLU A 2 22.74 6.75 -18.50
N LYS A 3 21.46 6.43 -18.27
CA LYS A 3 20.66 7.00 -17.17
C LYS A 3 20.63 5.96 -16.04
N PRO A 4 21.55 6.03 -15.07
CA PRO A 4 21.77 4.92 -14.12
C PRO A 4 20.69 4.82 -13.04
N TYR A 5 19.84 5.84 -12.91
CA TYR A 5 18.89 5.94 -11.81
C TYR A 5 17.44 6.04 -12.26
N VAL A 6 16.54 5.60 -11.39
CA VAL A 6 15.10 5.89 -11.44
C VAL A 6 14.67 6.48 -10.10
N LEU A 7 13.51 7.13 -10.07
CA LEU A 7 12.95 7.70 -8.85
C LEU A 7 11.63 7.00 -8.51
N GLY A 8 11.51 6.52 -7.28
CA GLY A 8 10.27 5.95 -6.74
C GLY A 8 9.54 7.00 -5.90
N VAL A 9 8.22 7.04 -6.00
CA VAL A 9 7.33 7.84 -5.13
C VAL A 9 6.25 6.92 -4.59
N ASP A 10 6.15 6.83 -3.27
CA ASP A 10 5.09 6.12 -2.55
C ASP A 10 4.18 7.16 -1.87
N VAL A 11 2.96 7.31 -2.39
CA VAL A 11 1.98 8.31 -1.95
C VAL A 11 1.07 7.68 -0.89
N GLY A 12 1.32 7.96 0.38
CA GLY A 12 0.42 7.56 1.48
C GLY A 12 -0.53 8.68 1.91
N GLY A 13 -1.59 8.31 2.64
CA GLY A 13 -2.56 9.29 3.19
C GLY A 13 -1.97 10.24 4.24
N THR A 14 -0.88 9.83 4.92
CA THR A 14 -0.22 10.65 5.94
C THR A 14 1.10 11.23 5.44
N ASN A 15 1.93 10.42 4.78
CA ASN A 15 3.22 10.82 4.27
C ASN A 15 3.38 10.32 2.83
N THR A 16 4.14 11.08 2.03
CA THR A 16 4.66 10.62 0.75
C THR A 16 6.16 10.46 0.89
N VAL A 17 6.67 9.27 0.58
CA VAL A 17 8.09 8.95 0.59
C VAL A 17 8.57 8.89 -0.84
N PHE A 18 9.76 9.41 -1.12
CA PHE A 18 10.33 9.33 -2.46
C PHE A 18 11.84 9.21 -2.39
N GLY A 19 12.42 8.54 -3.37
CA GLY A 19 13.85 8.26 -3.37
C GLY A 19 14.40 7.87 -4.73
N VAL A 20 15.69 8.13 -4.91
CA VAL A 20 16.45 7.73 -6.08
C VAL A 20 17.01 6.34 -5.84
N VAL A 21 16.80 5.44 -6.80
CA VAL A 21 17.29 4.07 -6.76
C VAL A 21 18.13 3.76 -8.00
N ASP A 22 19.13 2.90 -7.83
CA ASP A 22 19.96 2.42 -8.94
C ASP A 22 19.33 1.23 -9.67
N ALA A 23 19.95 0.80 -10.77
CA ALA A 23 19.48 -0.34 -11.57
C ALA A 23 19.47 -1.70 -10.84
N ARG A 24 20.10 -1.79 -9.66
CA ARG A 24 20.10 -2.98 -8.81
C ARG A 24 19.03 -2.91 -7.71
N GLY A 25 18.29 -1.81 -7.63
CA GLY A 25 17.28 -1.56 -6.61
C GLY A 25 17.84 -0.99 -5.30
N ASN A 26 19.11 -0.54 -5.27
CA ASN A 26 19.67 0.07 -4.07
C ASN A 26 19.15 1.50 -3.92
N LEU A 27 18.70 1.85 -2.72
CA LEU A 27 18.33 3.22 -2.37
C LEU A 27 19.58 4.09 -2.23
N VAL A 28 19.70 5.12 -3.09
CA VAL A 28 20.81 6.06 -3.08
C VAL A 28 20.54 7.20 -2.11
N ILE A 29 19.37 7.80 -2.22
CA ILE A 29 18.91 8.89 -1.36
C ILE A 29 17.39 8.92 -1.31
N SER A 30 16.82 9.30 -0.18
CA SER A 30 15.37 9.44 0.02
C SER A 30 15.02 10.67 0.82
N SER A 31 13.79 11.14 0.66
CA SER A 31 13.16 12.16 1.49
C SER A 31 11.66 11.87 1.61
N SER A 32 10.95 12.71 2.36
CA SER A 32 9.50 12.58 2.54
C SER A 32 8.84 13.93 2.78
N ILE A 33 7.54 14.01 2.47
CA ILE A 33 6.66 15.12 2.83
C ILE A 33 5.41 14.60 3.56
N LYS A 34 4.74 15.49 4.30
CA LYS A 34 3.50 15.18 5.04
C LYS A 34 2.28 15.36 4.13
N THR A 35 1.86 14.34 3.38
CA THR A 35 0.65 14.39 2.53
C THR A 35 -0.57 14.95 3.26
N GLY A 36 -0.80 14.49 4.50
CA GLY A 36 -1.96 14.91 5.30
C GLY A 36 -1.92 16.38 5.74
N ALA A 37 -0.79 17.09 5.57
CA ALA A 37 -0.70 18.52 5.84
C ALA A 37 -1.16 19.37 4.64
N HIS A 38 -1.36 18.77 3.47
CA HIS A 38 -1.69 19.47 2.22
C HIS A 38 -3.16 19.26 1.83
N ASN A 39 -4.03 20.16 2.29
CA ASN A 39 -5.44 20.18 1.86
C ASN A 39 -5.62 20.61 0.40
N ASP A 40 -4.66 21.38 -0.14
CA ASP A 40 -4.62 21.77 -1.56
C ASP A 40 -3.64 20.88 -2.34
N LEU A 41 -4.11 20.35 -3.47
CA LEU A 41 -3.32 19.46 -4.32
C LEU A 41 -2.13 20.17 -4.98
N ASN A 42 -2.28 21.45 -5.35
CA ASN A 42 -1.19 22.18 -6.00
C ASN A 42 -0.07 22.48 -5.02
N ASP A 43 -0.41 22.81 -3.77
CA ASP A 43 0.59 22.96 -2.70
C ASP A 43 1.35 21.64 -2.47
N TYR A 44 0.64 20.51 -2.45
CA TYR A 44 1.27 19.19 -2.37
C TYR A 44 2.23 18.93 -3.55
N ILE A 45 1.79 19.15 -4.79
CA ILE A 45 2.60 18.90 -6.00
C ILE A 45 3.83 19.81 -6.01
N LYS A 46 3.67 21.07 -5.58
CA LYS A 46 4.78 22.02 -5.46
C LYS A 46 5.84 21.54 -4.47
N ASP A 47 5.43 21.11 -3.27
CA ASP A 47 6.37 20.64 -2.25
C ASP A 47 7.02 19.31 -2.64
N LEU A 48 6.26 18.39 -3.23
CA LEU A 48 6.77 17.12 -3.72
C LEU A 48 7.82 17.34 -4.82
N THR A 49 7.53 18.20 -5.80
CA THR A 49 8.44 18.48 -6.92
C THR A 49 9.68 19.24 -6.45
N ALA A 50 9.56 20.15 -5.48
CA ALA A 50 10.70 20.79 -4.83
C ALA A 50 11.61 19.76 -4.15
N GLY A 51 11.04 18.86 -3.34
CA GLY A 51 11.81 17.79 -2.68
C GLY A 51 12.46 16.83 -3.69
N ILE A 52 11.75 16.45 -4.75
CA ILE A 52 12.29 15.62 -5.83
C ILE A 52 13.46 16.32 -6.53
N ASN A 53 13.34 17.60 -6.90
CA ASN A 53 14.43 18.34 -7.54
C ASN A 53 15.69 18.39 -6.65
N GLN A 54 15.53 18.55 -5.34
CA GLN A 54 16.66 18.50 -4.40
C GLN A 54 17.39 17.15 -4.41
N LEU A 55 16.66 16.03 -4.52
CA LEU A 55 17.30 14.70 -4.64
C LEU A 55 18.00 14.54 -5.99
N ILE A 56 17.37 15.02 -7.07
CA ILE A 56 17.91 14.94 -8.42
C ILE A 56 19.24 15.70 -8.53
N GLU A 57 19.32 16.90 -7.95
CA GLU A 57 20.55 17.69 -7.93
C GLU A 57 21.69 16.95 -7.22
N GLN A 58 21.40 16.28 -6.10
CA GLN A 58 22.39 15.52 -5.33
C GLN A 58 22.95 14.30 -6.08
N VAL A 59 22.19 13.72 -7.02
CA VAL A 59 22.66 12.59 -7.83
C VAL A 59 23.22 13.02 -9.19
N GLY A 60 23.42 14.32 -9.39
CA GLY A 60 24.09 14.88 -10.57
C GLY A 60 23.15 15.18 -11.74
N GLY A 61 21.89 15.56 -11.48
CA GLY A 61 21.01 16.20 -12.46
C GLY A 61 19.95 15.30 -13.10
N LYS A 62 18.97 15.93 -13.75
CA LYS A 62 17.80 15.27 -14.37
C LYS A 62 18.20 14.27 -15.46
N GLU A 63 19.32 14.51 -16.14
CA GLU A 63 19.86 13.64 -17.18
C GLU A 63 20.27 12.26 -16.67
N LYS A 64 20.47 12.10 -15.36
CA LYS A 64 20.77 10.81 -14.71
C LYS A 64 19.52 9.98 -14.42
N ILE A 65 18.33 10.61 -14.43
CA ILE A 65 17.05 9.97 -14.09
C ILE A 65 16.36 9.48 -15.36
N LYS A 66 16.12 8.17 -15.43
CA LYS A 66 15.43 7.52 -16.56
C LYS A 66 13.93 7.76 -16.55
N GLY A 67 13.32 7.72 -15.38
CA GLY A 67 11.88 7.89 -15.20
C GLY A 67 11.49 7.90 -13.73
N ILE A 68 10.21 8.19 -13.48
CA ILE A 68 9.60 8.20 -12.15
C ILE A 68 8.51 7.13 -12.12
N GLY A 69 8.55 6.27 -11.11
CA GLY A 69 7.48 5.31 -10.80
C GLY A 69 6.73 5.74 -9.55
N VAL A 70 5.41 5.82 -9.63
CA VAL A 70 4.54 6.21 -8.52
C VAL A 70 3.65 5.04 -8.09
N GLY A 71 3.70 4.69 -6.81
CA GLY A 71 2.68 3.89 -6.14
C GLY A 71 1.72 4.81 -5.38
N ALA A 72 0.42 4.65 -5.57
CA ALA A 72 -0.59 5.46 -4.87
C ALA A 72 -1.89 4.69 -4.63
N PRO A 73 -2.64 5.00 -3.56
CA PRO A 73 -3.98 4.48 -3.32
C PRO A 73 -4.88 4.75 -4.52
N ASN A 74 -5.56 3.72 -5.02
CA ASN A 74 -6.42 3.78 -6.21
C ASN A 74 -5.72 4.38 -7.46
N GLY A 75 -4.42 4.12 -7.60
CA GLY A 75 -3.67 4.51 -8.78
C GLY A 75 -4.02 3.67 -10.00
N ASN A 76 -4.51 4.31 -11.06
CA ASN A 76 -4.87 3.64 -12.30
C ASN A 76 -3.70 3.69 -13.31
N TYR A 77 -3.20 2.52 -13.66
CA TYR A 77 -2.06 2.37 -14.58
C TYR A 77 -2.33 2.90 -15.99
N TYR A 78 -3.53 2.71 -16.52
CA TYR A 78 -3.84 3.09 -17.90
C TYR A 78 -3.98 4.60 -18.08
N THR A 79 -4.54 5.29 -17.08
CA THR A 79 -4.81 6.72 -17.14
C THR A 79 -3.72 7.57 -16.48
N GLY A 80 -2.84 6.94 -15.70
CA GLY A 80 -1.83 7.65 -14.89
C GLY A 80 -2.45 8.54 -13.82
N SER A 81 -3.70 8.27 -13.42
CA SER A 81 -4.43 9.09 -12.46
C SER A 81 -4.70 8.36 -11.14
N ILE A 82 -4.81 9.13 -10.07
CA ILE A 82 -5.38 8.69 -8.81
C ILE A 82 -6.89 8.94 -8.89
N GLU A 83 -7.69 7.89 -8.70
CA GLU A 83 -9.15 7.95 -8.86
C GLU A 83 -9.85 7.55 -7.56
N PHE A 84 -10.87 8.31 -7.13
CA PHE A 84 -11.70 8.01 -5.96
C PHE A 84 -10.90 7.56 -4.72
N ALA A 85 -9.84 8.27 -4.36
CA ALA A 85 -8.99 7.91 -3.23
C ALA A 85 -9.47 8.55 -1.91
N PRO A 86 -10.31 7.87 -1.10
CA PRO A 86 -10.91 8.46 0.11
C PRO A 86 -9.90 8.74 1.21
N ASN A 87 -8.72 8.13 1.15
CA ASN A 87 -7.67 8.24 2.16
C ASN A 87 -6.74 9.45 1.91
N LEU A 88 -6.92 10.19 0.81
CA LEU A 88 -6.16 11.39 0.49
C LEU A 88 -6.96 12.64 0.85
N PRO A 89 -6.31 13.75 1.25
CA PRO A 89 -7.01 14.94 1.73
C PRO A 89 -7.71 15.76 0.62
N TRP A 90 -7.55 15.34 -0.64
CA TRP A 90 -8.03 16.08 -1.82
C TRP A 90 -9.45 15.68 -2.19
N LYS A 91 -10.26 16.65 -2.61
CA LYS A 91 -11.69 16.43 -2.95
C LYS A 91 -11.90 15.94 -4.38
N GLN A 92 -10.88 16.03 -5.23
CA GLN A 92 -10.93 15.67 -6.63
C GLN A 92 -11.13 14.15 -6.76
N THR A 93 -12.11 13.76 -7.57
CA THR A 93 -12.41 12.34 -7.83
C THR A 93 -11.45 11.70 -8.83
N LYS A 94 -10.78 12.51 -9.64
CA LYS A 94 -9.76 12.07 -10.60
C LYS A 94 -8.65 13.09 -10.69
N ILE A 95 -7.42 12.66 -10.41
CA ILE A 95 -6.24 13.51 -10.40
C ILE A 95 -5.24 12.94 -11.42
N PRO A 96 -4.90 13.64 -12.51
CA PRO A 96 -3.94 13.18 -13.51
C PRO A 96 -2.49 13.28 -12.99
N PHE A 97 -2.20 12.56 -11.91
CA PHE A 97 -1.03 12.74 -11.06
C PHE A 97 0.29 12.50 -11.80
N ALA A 98 0.36 11.44 -12.62
CA ALA A 98 1.56 11.16 -13.42
C ALA A 98 1.84 12.28 -14.43
N GLN A 99 0.79 12.85 -15.04
CA GLN A 99 0.93 13.97 -15.97
C GLN A 99 1.40 15.23 -15.24
N MET A 100 0.80 15.56 -14.10
CA MET A 100 1.20 16.72 -13.29
C MET A 100 2.68 16.68 -12.88
N LEU A 101 3.18 15.49 -12.49
CA LEU A 101 4.60 15.31 -12.19
C LEU A 101 5.47 15.39 -13.44
N THR A 102 5.03 14.81 -14.55
CA THR A 102 5.74 14.88 -15.83
C THR A 102 5.89 16.33 -16.30
N ASP A 103 4.83 17.12 -16.24
CA ASP A 103 4.82 18.53 -16.63
C ASP A 103 5.72 19.38 -15.73
N SER A 104 5.70 19.10 -14.42
CA SER A 104 6.49 19.86 -13.43
C SER A 104 7.98 19.52 -13.46
N LEU A 105 8.34 18.27 -13.75
CA LEU A 105 9.73 17.79 -13.66
C LEU A 105 10.41 17.65 -15.02
N GLY A 106 9.65 17.48 -16.10
CA GLY A 106 10.17 17.15 -17.43
C GLY A 106 10.71 15.71 -17.53
N ILE A 107 10.27 14.82 -16.63
CA ILE A 107 10.73 13.42 -16.55
C ILE A 107 9.52 12.50 -16.75
N PRO A 108 9.61 11.48 -17.63
CA PRO A 108 8.51 10.53 -17.82
C PRO A 108 8.10 9.87 -16.50
N THR A 109 6.81 9.98 -16.16
CA THR A 109 6.25 9.43 -14.93
C THR A 109 5.18 8.40 -15.27
N THR A 110 5.24 7.24 -14.61
CA THR A 110 4.17 6.24 -14.61
C THR A 110 3.62 6.09 -13.20
N LEU A 111 2.37 5.65 -13.10
CA LEU A 111 1.66 5.50 -11.84
C LEU A 111 0.91 4.19 -11.84
N THR A 112 0.87 3.54 -10.69
CA THR A 112 0.04 2.37 -10.45
C THR A 112 -0.42 2.34 -8.99
N ASN A 113 -1.30 1.39 -8.66
CA ASN A 113 -1.71 1.13 -7.29
C ASN A 113 -0.50 0.72 -6.43
N ASP A 114 -0.48 1.14 -5.17
CA ASP A 114 0.60 0.86 -4.21
C ASP A 114 0.90 -0.64 -4.04
N ALA A 115 -0.12 -1.49 -3.94
CA ALA A 115 0.05 -2.94 -3.86
C ALA A 115 0.57 -3.55 -5.18
N ASN A 116 0.17 -3.00 -6.33
CA ASN A 116 0.75 -3.38 -7.62
C ASN A 116 2.24 -2.99 -7.71
N ALA A 117 2.60 -1.80 -7.23
CA ALA A 117 3.99 -1.37 -7.16
C ALA A 117 4.83 -2.28 -6.24
N ALA A 118 4.26 -2.68 -5.09
CA ALA A 118 4.88 -3.64 -4.18
C ALA A 118 5.10 -5.01 -4.86
N ALA A 119 4.11 -5.50 -5.61
CA ALA A 119 4.25 -6.74 -6.38
C ALA A 119 5.37 -6.68 -7.43
N ILE A 120 5.53 -5.55 -8.14
CA ILE A 120 6.66 -5.33 -9.06
C ILE A 120 7.99 -5.34 -8.29
N GLY A 121 8.03 -4.69 -7.13
CA GLY A 121 9.20 -4.68 -6.24
C GLY A 121 9.63 -6.08 -5.84
N GLU A 122 8.69 -6.89 -5.37
CA GLU A 122 8.93 -8.30 -4.99
C GLU A 122 9.37 -9.14 -6.19
N MET A 123 8.78 -8.93 -7.38
CA MET A 123 9.16 -9.62 -8.62
C MET A 123 10.59 -9.30 -9.05
N THR A 124 11.01 -8.05 -8.85
CA THR A 124 12.26 -7.53 -9.43
C THR A 124 13.43 -7.72 -8.48
N TYR A 125 13.23 -7.42 -7.19
CA TYR A 125 14.29 -7.33 -6.19
C TYR A 125 14.03 -8.19 -4.94
N GLY A 126 12.78 -8.59 -4.71
CA GLY A 126 12.37 -9.27 -3.49
C GLY A 126 12.22 -10.79 -3.63
N ALA A 127 11.30 -11.33 -2.85
CA ALA A 127 11.17 -12.76 -2.65
C ALA A 127 10.47 -13.47 -3.81
N ALA A 128 9.78 -12.74 -4.69
CA ALA A 128 9.14 -13.27 -5.89
C ALA A 128 10.06 -13.28 -7.12
N ARG A 129 11.36 -13.04 -6.95
CA ARG A 129 12.32 -13.02 -8.07
C ARG A 129 12.38 -14.37 -8.79
N GLY A 130 12.12 -14.34 -10.10
CA GLY A 130 12.10 -15.53 -10.95
C GLY A 130 10.76 -16.29 -10.94
N MET A 131 9.81 -15.89 -10.09
CA MET A 131 8.45 -16.38 -10.13
C MET A 131 7.68 -15.71 -11.27
N LYS A 132 6.76 -16.46 -11.89
CA LYS A 132 5.89 -15.95 -12.96
C LYS A 132 4.44 -15.81 -12.53
N ASP A 133 4.05 -16.52 -11.47
CA ASP A 133 2.67 -16.58 -11.01
C ASP A 133 2.72 -16.45 -9.50
N PHE A 134 2.17 -15.35 -8.97
CA PHE A 134 2.10 -15.09 -7.53
C PHE A 134 1.11 -13.96 -7.22
N ILE A 135 0.73 -13.86 -5.94
CA ILE A 135 -0.06 -12.77 -5.40
C ILE A 135 0.73 -12.16 -4.25
N VAL A 136 0.90 -10.84 -4.28
CA VAL A 136 1.35 -10.07 -3.11
C VAL A 136 0.13 -9.52 -2.42
N ILE A 137 0.05 -9.70 -1.09
CA ILE A 137 -0.98 -9.09 -0.25
C ILE A 137 -0.29 -8.18 0.74
N THR A 138 -0.66 -6.90 0.73
CA THR A 138 -0.14 -5.91 1.67
C THR A 138 -1.12 -5.74 2.82
N LEU A 139 -0.60 -5.86 4.05
CA LEU A 139 -1.36 -5.68 5.28
C LEU A 139 -0.84 -4.46 6.02
N GLY A 140 -1.67 -3.44 6.14
CA GLY A 140 -1.37 -2.22 6.88
C GLY A 140 -2.65 -1.60 7.40
N THR A 141 -2.78 -0.27 7.28
CA THR A 141 -4.04 0.43 7.60
C THR A 141 -5.24 -0.18 6.88
N GLY A 142 -5.02 -0.59 5.62
CA GLY A 142 -5.95 -1.33 4.77
C GLY A 142 -5.38 -2.68 4.32
N VAL A 143 -6.03 -3.28 3.32
CA VAL A 143 -5.56 -4.51 2.65
C VAL A 143 -5.52 -4.30 1.15
N GLY A 144 -4.32 -4.34 0.58
CA GLY A 144 -4.10 -4.27 -0.87
C GLY A 144 -3.57 -5.59 -1.42
N SER A 145 -3.63 -5.74 -2.74
CA SER A 145 -2.92 -6.84 -3.39
C SER A 145 -2.55 -6.56 -4.84
N GLY A 146 -1.45 -7.17 -5.28
CA GLY A 146 -1.03 -7.22 -6.67
C GLY A 146 -0.97 -8.66 -7.15
N ILE A 147 -1.52 -8.92 -8.34
CA ILE A 147 -1.60 -10.27 -8.92
C ILE A 147 -0.70 -10.30 -10.16
N VAL A 148 0.24 -11.24 -10.19
CA VAL A 148 1.12 -11.49 -11.33
C VAL A 148 0.82 -12.86 -11.91
N VAL A 149 0.63 -12.92 -13.23
CA VAL A 149 0.37 -14.14 -13.99
C VAL A 149 1.23 -14.12 -15.24
N ASN A 150 1.90 -15.24 -15.57
CA ASN A 150 2.84 -15.35 -16.68
C ASN A 150 3.93 -14.25 -16.69
N GLY A 151 4.36 -13.80 -15.52
CA GLY A 151 5.37 -12.76 -15.33
C GLY A 151 4.89 -11.34 -15.61
N SER A 152 3.57 -11.12 -15.71
CA SER A 152 2.97 -9.80 -15.94
C SER A 152 1.92 -9.49 -14.89
N LEU A 153 1.85 -8.21 -14.48
CA LEU A 153 0.78 -7.73 -13.60
C LEU A 153 -0.57 -7.83 -14.29
N VAL A 154 -1.58 -8.23 -13.51
CA VAL A 154 -2.98 -8.23 -13.91
C VAL A 154 -3.60 -6.90 -13.48
N TYR A 155 -3.79 -5.99 -14.43
CA TYR A 155 -4.46 -4.70 -14.18
C TYR A 155 -5.98 -4.75 -14.32
N GLY A 156 -6.51 -5.76 -15.04
CA GLY A 156 -7.95 -5.84 -15.37
C GLY A 156 -8.37 -4.84 -16.44
N HIS A 157 -9.66 -4.82 -16.80
CA HIS A 157 -10.19 -3.95 -17.85
C HIS A 157 -10.02 -2.46 -17.52
N ASP A 158 -10.37 -2.08 -16.28
CA ASP A 158 -10.40 -0.68 -15.84
C ASP A 158 -9.17 -0.26 -15.02
N GLY A 159 -8.18 -1.14 -14.82
CA GLY A 159 -6.98 -0.85 -14.02
C GLY A 159 -7.11 -1.10 -12.52
N PHE A 160 -8.20 -1.75 -12.07
CA PHE A 160 -8.51 -2.05 -10.66
C PHE A 160 -8.62 -3.55 -10.35
N ALA A 161 -7.97 -4.42 -11.13
CA ALA A 161 -7.86 -5.82 -10.73
C ALA A 161 -6.96 -5.96 -9.48
N GLY A 162 -7.23 -7.00 -8.68
CA GLY A 162 -6.45 -7.26 -7.47
C GLY A 162 -6.94 -6.53 -6.22
N GLU A 163 -8.17 -6.02 -6.18
CA GLU A 163 -8.76 -5.40 -4.98
C GLU A 163 -9.27 -6.45 -3.96
N LEU A 164 -8.42 -7.40 -3.55
CA LEU A 164 -8.80 -8.52 -2.67
C LEU A 164 -9.26 -8.05 -1.29
N GLY A 165 -8.77 -6.90 -0.79
CA GLY A 165 -9.23 -6.27 0.44
C GLY A 165 -10.73 -5.99 0.45
N HIS A 166 -11.34 -5.80 -0.71
CA HIS A 166 -12.76 -5.49 -0.86
C HIS A 166 -13.64 -6.70 -1.18
N MET A 167 -13.08 -7.93 -1.20
CA MET A 167 -13.87 -9.16 -1.31
C MET A 167 -14.77 -9.34 -0.10
N ILE A 168 -16.04 -9.68 -0.33
CA ILE A 168 -17.01 -9.94 0.74
C ILE A 168 -16.73 -11.32 1.34
N VAL A 169 -16.12 -11.35 2.52
CA VAL A 169 -15.83 -12.59 3.27
C VAL A 169 -16.86 -12.86 4.37
N ARG A 170 -17.69 -11.87 4.72
CA ARG A 170 -18.77 -12.02 5.70
C ARG A 170 -20.00 -11.24 5.29
N ARG A 171 -21.00 -11.92 4.73
CA ARG A 171 -22.30 -11.29 4.37
C ARG A 171 -22.91 -10.56 5.57
N ASN A 172 -23.48 -9.38 5.32
CA ASN A 172 -24.04 -8.50 6.35
C ASN A 172 -23.04 -8.16 7.48
N GLY A 173 -21.76 -8.10 7.13
CA GLY A 173 -20.67 -7.85 8.05
C GLY A 173 -20.43 -6.36 8.35
N ARG A 174 -19.23 -6.04 8.82
CA ARG A 174 -18.79 -4.67 9.11
C ARG A 174 -18.89 -3.78 7.86
N MET A 175 -19.28 -2.52 8.05
CA MET A 175 -19.21 -1.50 6.99
C MET A 175 -17.76 -1.26 6.59
N CYS A 176 -17.50 -1.25 5.28
CA CYS A 176 -16.21 -0.93 4.69
C CYS A 176 -16.20 0.50 4.14
N GLY A 177 -15.02 1.13 4.10
CA GLY A 177 -14.84 2.45 3.50
C GLY A 177 -15.24 2.52 2.02
N CYS A 178 -15.23 1.38 1.31
CA CYS A 178 -15.70 1.30 -0.08
C CYS A 178 -17.23 1.34 -0.24
N GLY A 179 -17.99 1.43 0.86
CA GLY A 179 -19.46 1.49 0.87
C GLY A 179 -20.18 0.14 0.90
N ARG A 180 -19.43 -0.97 0.82
CA ARG A 180 -19.98 -2.34 0.96
C ARG A 180 -19.88 -2.83 2.40
N GLN A 181 -20.57 -3.95 2.69
CA GLN A 181 -20.48 -4.63 3.98
C GLN A 181 -19.77 -5.97 3.85
N GLY A 182 -18.89 -6.28 4.81
CA GLY A 182 -18.28 -7.59 4.93
C GLY A 182 -16.97 -7.78 4.18
N CYS A 183 -16.32 -6.71 3.75
CA CYS A 183 -15.04 -6.76 3.05
C CYS A 183 -13.92 -7.35 3.92
N LEU A 184 -13.00 -8.08 3.29
CA LEU A 184 -11.83 -8.71 3.92
C LEU A 184 -11.02 -7.73 4.79
N GLU A 185 -10.78 -6.53 4.26
CA GLU A 185 -10.04 -5.46 4.91
C GLU A 185 -10.58 -5.16 6.31
N THR A 186 -11.91 -5.11 6.47
CA THR A 186 -12.55 -4.73 7.74
C THR A 186 -12.29 -5.72 8.88
N TYR A 187 -11.70 -6.88 8.58
CA TYR A 187 -11.35 -7.91 9.55
C TYR A 187 -9.85 -8.17 9.67
N THR A 188 -9.08 -7.87 8.62
CA THR A 188 -7.70 -8.33 8.47
C THR A 188 -6.66 -7.22 8.38
N SER A 189 -7.08 -5.99 8.11
CA SER A 189 -6.20 -4.83 8.25
C SER A 189 -5.82 -4.59 9.70
N ALA A 190 -4.80 -3.78 9.93
CA ALA A 190 -4.41 -3.26 11.24
C ALA A 190 -5.61 -2.78 12.07
N THR A 191 -6.47 -1.98 11.43
CA THR A 191 -7.66 -1.39 12.04
C THR A 191 -8.76 -2.43 12.25
N GLY A 192 -8.91 -3.38 11.31
CA GLY A 192 -9.84 -4.50 11.40
C GLY A 192 -9.53 -5.46 12.55
N VAL A 193 -8.26 -5.82 12.71
CA VAL A 193 -7.77 -6.68 13.80
C VAL A 193 -7.96 -5.99 15.16
N ALA A 194 -7.59 -4.70 15.27
CA ALA A 194 -7.81 -3.93 16.50
C ALA A 194 -9.30 -3.76 16.85
N ARG A 195 -10.18 -3.65 15.85
CA ARG A 195 -11.62 -3.68 16.07
C ARG A 195 -12.10 -5.04 16.59
N THR A 196 -11.62 -6.14 16.03
CA THR A 196 -11.94 -7.50 16.51
C THR A 196 -11.50 -7.69 17.96
N ALA A 197 -10.30 -7.23 18.31
CA ALA A 197 -9.81 -7.31 19.68
C ALA A 197 -10.73 -6.59 20.68
N ARG A 198 -11.17 -5.37 20.35
CA ARG A 198 -12.15 -4.62 21.17
C ARG A 198 -13.49 -5.34 21.31
N GLU A 199 -14.07 -5.78 20.19
CA GLU A 199 -15.35 -6.53 20.20
C GLU A 199 -15.25 -7.79 21.07
N TYR A 200 -14.09 -8.47 21.07
CA TYR A 200 -13.86 -9.65 21.92
C TYR A 200 -13.68 -9.31 23.40
N LEU A 201 -13.04 -8.19 23.72
CA LEU A 201 -12.88 -7.73 25.11
C LEU A 201 -14.22 -7.38 25.77
N ASP A 202 -15.19 -6.92 24.98
CA ASP A 202 -16.54 -6.57 25.44
C ASP A 202 -17.39 -7.81 25.74
N ILE A 203 -17.30 -8.86 24.92
CA ILE A 203 -18.17 -10.04 25.03
C ILE A 203 -17.55 -11.21 25.81
N ARG A 204 -16.23 -11.20 26.02
CA ARG A 204 -15.50 -12.24 26.76
C ARG A 204 -14.99 -11.66 28.07
N SER A 205 -14.79 -12.50 29.08
CA SER A 205 -14.20 -12.12 30.38
C SER A 205 -12.80 -12.70 30.62
N ASP A 206 -12.25 -13.43 29.64
CA ASP A 206 -10.94 -14.08 29.75
C ASP A 206 -9.85 -13.08 30.16
N LYS A 207 -8.88 -13.55 30.95
CA LYS A 207 -7.68 -12.77 31.26
C LYS A 207 -6.95 -12.43 29.97
N SER A 208 -6.73 -11.14 29.74
CA SER A 208 -5.95 -10.64 28.61
C SER A 208 -5.22 -9.38 29.00
N LEU A 209 -4.00 -9.23 28.50
CA LEU A 209 -3.19 -8.02 28.70
C LEU A 209 -3.79 -6.81 27.99
N LEU A 210 -4.59 -7.04 26.95
CA LEU A 210 -5.33 -5.98 26.27
C LEU A 210 -6.36 -5.30 27.19
N ARG A 211 -6.78 -5.93 28.31
CA ARG A 211 -7.66 -5.29 29.31
C ARG A 211 -6.99 -4.17 30.09
N ASN A 212 -5.66 -4.12 30.10
CA ASN A 212 -4.89 -3.06 30.75
C ASN A 212 -4.72 -1.82 29.85
N ILE A 213 -5.22 -1.88 28.62
CA ILE A 213 -5.19 -0.78 27.65
C ILE A 213 -6.63 -0.28 27.52
N GLN A 214 -6.82 1.05 27.52
CA GLN A 214 -8.14 1.59 27.21
C GLN A 214 -8.56 1.13 25.81
N PRO A 215 -9.79 0.60 25.61
CA PRO A 215 -10.16 -0.02 24.35
C PRO A 215 -9.90 0.84 23.11
N ASP A 216 -10.19 2.13 23.17
CA ASP A 216 -9.99 3.12 22.11
C ASP A 216 -8.51 3.38 21.74
N LEU A 217 -7.58 3.05 22.65
CA LEU A 217 -6.14 3.14 22.46
C LEU A 217 -5.52 1.86 21.89
N ILE A 218 -6.25 0.74 21.81
CA ILE A 218 -5.71 -0.50 21.24
C ILE A 218 -5.39 -0.29 19.76
N ARG A 219 -4.12 -0.47 19.40
CA ARG A 219 -3.59 -0.43 18.03
C ARG A 219 -3.04 -1.79 17.62
N GLU A 220 -2.75 -1.96 16.33
CA GLU A 220 -2.20 -3.21 15.77
C GLU A 220 -0.92 -3.68 16.47
N PHE A 221 -0.03 -2.74 16.81
CA PHE A 221 1.26 -3.05 17.46
C PHE A 221 1.09 -3.63 18.86
N ASP A 222 -0.03 -3.32 19.53
CA ASP A 222 -0.39 -3.89 20.83
C ASP A 222 -0.86 -5.33 20.71
N ILE A 223 -1.16 -5.82 19.50
CA ILE A 223 -1.71 -7.16 19.26
C ILE A 223 -0.61 -8.13 18.82
N LYS A 224 0.40 -7.66 18.08
CA LYS A 224 1.54 -8.46 17.60
C LYS A 224 2.44 -9.01 18.72
N LYS A 225 2.48 -8.37 19.89
CA LYS A 225 3.43 -8.71 20.97
C LYS A 225 3.00 -9.84 21.90
N TRP A 226 1.83 -10.45 21.75
CA TRP A 226 1.26 -11.26 22.84
C TRP A 226 0.68 -12.61 22.41
N HIS A 227 1.29 -13.68 22.92
CA HIS A 227 0.85 -15.06 22.72
C HIS A 227 -0.14 -15.47 23.83
N ASN A 228 -1.40 -15.01 23.78
CA ASN A 228 -2.47 -15.55 24.63
C ASN A 228 -3.69 -16.00 23.81
N THR A 229 -4.58 -16.78 24.43
CA THR A 229 -5.73 -17.41 23.78
C THR A 229 -6.70 -16.41 23.14
N LEU A 230 -6.83 -15.20 23.69
CA LEU A 230 -7.67 -14.13 23.12
C LEU A 230 -7.03 -13.53 21.86
N VAL A 231 -5.71 -13.38 21.84
CA VAL A 231 -4.98 -12.91 20.66
C VAL A 231 -5.04 -13.95 19.54
N ILE A 232 -4.90 -15.23 19.87
CA ILE A 232 -5.04 -16.34 18.91
C ILE A 232 -6.43 -16.32 18.25
N SER A 233 -7.51 -16.07 19.01
CA SER A 233 -8.85 -16.01 18.44
C SER A 233 -9.07 -14.78 17.56
N VAL A 234 -8.45 -13.64 17.87
CA VAL A 234 -8.48 -12.44 17.03
C VAL A 234 -7.89 -12.70 15.64
N PHE A 235 -6.84 -13.53 15.55
CA PHE A 235 -6.19 -13.88 14.30
C PHE A 235 -6.77 -15.11 13.59
N TYR A 236 -7.67 -15.87 14.22
CA TYR A 236 -8.21 -17.10 13.63
C TYR A 236 -8.92 -16.86 12.28
N PHE A 237 -9.79 -15.86 12.23
CA PHE A 237 -10.51 -15.50 11.00
C PHE A 237 -9.57 -14.96 9.91
N PRO A 238 -8.70 -13.96 10.19
CA PRO A 238 -7.64 -13.56 9.26
C PRO A 238 -6.82 -14.74 8.73
N HIS A 239 -6.32 -15.60 9.63
CA HIS A 239 -5.48 -16.74 9.27
C HIS A 239 -6.19 -17.73 8.34
N SER A 240 -7.46 -18.05 8.62
CA SER A 240 -8.27 -18.93 7.77
C SER A 240 -8.44 -18.37 6.36
N VAL A 241 -8.64 -17.05 6.24
CA VAL A 241 -8.76 -16.41 4.92
C VAL A 241 -7.41 -16.37 4.19
N PHE A 242 -6.32 -16.05 4.89
CA PHE A 242 -4.99 -16.06 4.27
C PHE A 242 -4.58 -17.45 3.82
N GLN A 243 -4.87 -18.49 4.60
CA GLN A 243 -4.60 -19.86 4.18
C GLN A 243 -5.35 -20.24 2.89
N ALA A 244 -6.61 -19.80 2.75
CA ALA A 244 -7.35 -19.96 1.50
C ALA A 244 -6.73 -19.18 0.32
N LEU A 245 -6.17 -18.00 0.57
CA LEU A 245 -5.49 -17.19 -0.45
C LEU A 245 -4.12 -17.79 -0.85
N ILE A 246 -3.37 -18.36 0.08
CA ILE A 246 -2.09 -19.07 -0.19
C ILE A 246 -2.33 -20.28 -1.09
N LEU A 247 -3.43 -21.00 -0.87
CA LEU A 247 -3.81 -22.15 -1.70
C LEU A 247 -4.13 -21.75 -3.14
N LEU A 248 -4.51 -20.49 -3.40
CA LEU A 248 -4.78 -19.98 -4.74
C LEU A 248 -3.54 -19.43 -5.46
N SER A 249 -2.43 -19.18 -4.74
CA SER A 249 -1.19 -18.60 -5.28
C SER A 249 -0.06 -19.61 -5.49
N ASP A 250 -0.35 -20.90 -5.53
CA ASP A 250 0.65 -22.00 -5.56
C ASP A 250 1.73 -21.88 -4.46
N GLY A 251 1.33 -21.35 -3.28
CA GLY A 251 2.09 -21.53 -2.04
C GLY A 251 3.00 -20.38 -1.61
N PHE A 252 2.87 -19.17 -2.16
CA PHE A 252 3.68 -18.04 -1.71
C PHE A 252 2.85 -16.87 -1.17
N LEU A 253 3.03 -16.58 0.12
CA LEU A 253 2.76 -15.29 0.75
C LEU A 253 4.10 -14.84 1.37
N SER A 254 4.71 -13.76 0.87
CA SER A 254 5.75 -13.07 1.62
C SER A 254 5.11 -12.01 2.51
N THR A 255 5.42 -12.05 3.80
CA THR A 255 5.21 -10.90 4.68
C THR A 255 6.43 -10.01 4.54
N SER A 256 6.36 -8.96 3.71
CA SER A 256 7.38 -7.91 3.72
C SER A 256 7.17 -7.09 5.00
N GLU A 257 7.90 -7.41 6.07
CA GLU A 257 8.03 -6.50 7.20
C GLU A 257 8.80 -5.27 6.69
N THR A 258 8.12 -4.15 6.50
CA THR A 258 8.78 -2.85 6.42
C THR A 258 9.45 -2.60 7.76
N GLN A 259 10.78 -2.78 7.79
CA GLN A 259 11.64 -2.39 8.92
C GLN A 259 11.70 -0.87 9.07
#